data_AF-A0A011PSV5-F1
#
_entry.id   AF-A0A011PSV5-F1
#
_cell.length_a   1.000
_cell.length_b   1.000
_cell.length_c   1.000
_cell.angle_alpha   90.00
_cell.angle_beta   90.00
_cell.angle_gamma   90.00
#
_symmetry.space_group_name_H-M   'P 1'
#
loop_
_entity.id
_entity.type
_entity.pdbx_description
1 polymer ?
#
loop_
_entity_poly.entity_id
_entity_poly.type
_entity_poly.pdbx_seq_one_letter_code
_entity_poly.pdbx_strand_id
1 'polypeptide(L)'
;MLALLARTLVPARFAALLTRHRDAFDQPLAANLQLSADDTEASRLASAEAPRLGFSEEEQVARVGGFLRSIGLTQHFAPLVLIVGHGSDSRNNPHLAAYDCGACSGRHGGPNARVFAALANRPSIRSRLAEQGLQIPQTTYFVGAEHNTCDESYLWYDLEHLPASHQDSFAAMRRDCAQATSLHAVERCRRFASAPPAPSPAQARQHLADRCQDIAQARPELGHATVATAFIGRRTMSRRAFFDRRVFLISYDPLPDREGRILEATLLAAGPVGAGINLEYYFSTVDNEGFGCGSKVMHNLAGLFAVMQGASSDLRTGLPLQMIEIHEPMRLLVVVEQTTALLTAIYHRQPPLQELIGNGWVVLAAKHPENGDIHLFDPATGWQAWQADPADEATPRIAEVERSRDCFAGRREALPPALLRQPLEAA
;
A
#
# COMPACT_ATOMS: atom_id res chain seq x y z
N MET A 1 24.14 16.91 25.54
CA MET A 1 24.80 17.54 24.36
C MET A 1 25.33 16.52 23.36
N LEU A 2 26.19 15.57 23.74
CA LEU A 2 26.75 14.55 22.81
C LEU A 2 25.70 13.70 22.10
N ALA A 3 24.66 13.23 22.81
CA ALA A 3 23.58 12.47 22.20
C ALA A 3 22.80 13.29 21.14
N LEU A 4 22.61 14.59 21.39
CA LEU A 4 21.95 15.49 20.42
C LEU A 4 22.84 15.72 19.20
N LEU A 5 24.15 15.89 19.40
CA LEU A 5 25.12 15.99 18.31
C LEU A 5 25.12 14.72 17.45
N ALA A 6 25.13 13.54 18.07
CA ALA A 6 25.07 12.25 17.37
C ALA A 6 23.75 12.06 16.61
N ARG A 7 22.60 12.42 17.22
CA ARG A 7 21.29 12.43 16.55
C ARG A 7 21.22 13.38 15.36
N THR A 8 22.05 14.42 15.33
CA THR A 8 22.03 15.41 14.24
C THR A 8 22.99 15.03 13.12
N LEU A 9 24.20 14.55 13.45
CA LEU A 9 25.25 14.29 12.46
C LEU A 9 25.20 12.88 11.85
N VAL A 10 24.75 11.89 12.62
CA VAL A 10 24.73 10.47 12.22
C VAL A 10 23.47 9.76 12.75
N PRO A 11 22.25 10.28 12.49
CA PRO A 11 21.00 9.81 13.09
C PRO A 11 20.77 8.31 12.96
N ALA A 12 20.93 7.72 11.77
CA ALA A 12 20.66 6.30 11.58
C ALA A 12 21.63 5.40 12.36
N ARG A 13 22.93 5.72 12.31
CA ARG A 13 23.96 4.93 13.00
C ARG A 13 23.79 5.00 14.51
N PHE A 14 23.48 6.19 15.02
CA PHE A 14 23.23 6.36 16.45
C PHE A 14 21.94 5.64 16.88
N ALA A 15 20.87 5.71 16.10
CA ALA A 15 19.65 4.94 16.35
C ALA A 15 19.91 3.43 16.35
N ALA A 16 20.64 2.91 15.36
CA ALA A 16 21.00 1.49 15.29
C ALA A 16 21.84 1.04 16.50
N LEU A 17 22.77 1.88 16.97
CA LEU A 17 23.53 1.62 18.20
C LEU A 17 22.61 1.52 19.42
N LEU A 18 21.71 2.48 19.60
CA LEU A 18 20.75 2.48 20.70
C LEU A 18 19.82 1.27 20.65
N THR A 19 19.30 0.92 19.47
CA THR A 19 18.44 -0.26 19.29
C THR A 19 19.20 -1.52 19.67
N ARG A 20 20.45 -1.72 19.23
CA ARG A 20 21.26 -2.89 19.62
C ARG A 20 21.47 -2.98 21.13
N HIS A 21 21.75 -1.86 21.79
CA HIS A 21 21.90 -1.85 23.24
C HIS A 21 20.60 -2.17 23.98
N ARG A 22 19.48 -1.62 23.50
CA ARG A 22 18.16 -1.92 24.04
C ARG A 22 17.81 -3.39 23.84
N ASP A 23 17.96 -3.92 22.63
CA ASP A 23 17.59 -5.31 22.33
C ASP A 23 18.46 -6.32 23.11
N ALA A 24 19.72 -5.98 23.38
CA ALA A 24 20.60 -6.77 24.24
C ALA A 24 20.19 -6.74 25.72
N PHE A 25 19.56 -5.65 26.18
CA PHE A 25 19.12 -5.48 27.56
C PHE A 25 17.71 -6.03 27.81
N ASP A 26 16.76 -5.69 26.95
CA ASP A 26 15.33 -6.00 27.15
C ASP A 26 15.03 -7.49 26.96
N GLN A 27 15.81 -8.21 26.12
CA GLN A 27 15.60 -9.58 25.64
C GLN A 27 14.18 -9.84 25.07
N PRO A 28 14.05 -10.37 23.85
CA PRO A 28 12.73 -10.61 23.27
C PRO A 28 11.95 -11.64 24.11
N LEU A 29 10.76 -11.25 24.58
CA LEU A 29 9.83 -12.16 25.23
C LEU A 29 9.17 -13.03 24.16
N ALA A 30 9.32 -14.36 24.27
CA ALA A 30 8.60 -15.28 23.41
C ALA A 30 7.08 -15.14 23.67
N ALA A 31 6.36 -14.59 22.70
CA ALA A 31 4.93 -14.36 22.77
C ALA A 31 4.22 -15.21 21.72
N ASN A 32 3.21 -15.98 22.16
CA ASN A 32 2.34 -16.73 21.26
C ASN A 32 1.17 -15.86 20.83
N LEU A 33 0.81 -15.94 19.55
CA LEU A 33 -0.37 -15.27 19.03
C LEU A 33 -1.65 -15.99 19.50
N GLN A 34 -2.49 -15.30 20.27
CA GLN A 34 -3.83 -15.78 20.59
C GLN A 34 -4.79 -15.49 19.42
N LEU A 35 -4.76 -16.39 18.42
CA LEU A 35 -5.57 -16.24 17.20
C LEU A 35 -6.95 -16.89 17.29
N SER A 36 -7.09 -17.89 18.14
CA SER A 36 -8.33 -18.66 18.28
C SER A 36 -9.05 -18.24 19.55
N ALA A 37 -10.33 -17.92 19.40
CA ALA A 37 -11.21 -17.78 20.55
C ALA A 37 -11.43 -19.17 21.16
N ASP A 38 -11.42 -19.23 22.48
CA ASP A 38 -11.90 -20.35 23.29
C ASP A 38 -13.43 -20.52 23.14
N ASP A 39 -13.96 -21.72 23.38
CA ASP A 39 -15.33 -22.10 23.00
C ASP A 39 -16.41 -21.11 23.50
N THR A 40 -16.26 -20.61 24.72
CA THR A 40 -17.16 -19.60 25.30
C THR A 40 -17.10 -18.30 24.50
N GLU A 41 -15.90 -17.78 24.24
CA GLU A 41 -15.70 -16.55 23.47
C GLU A 41 -16.12 -16.75 22.00
N ALA A 42 -15.85 -17.90 21.39
CA ALA A 42 -16.17 -18.22 20.01
C ALA A 42 -17.68 -18.12 19.71
N SER A 43 -18.52 -18.41 20.71
CA SER A 43 -19.99 -18.28 20.64
C SER A 43 -20.52 -16.86 20.78
N ARG A 44 -19.70 -15.93 21.32
CA ARG A 44 -20.09 -14.54 21.53
C ARG A 44 -20.02 -13.74 20.24
N LEU A 45 -21.06 -12.96 19.96
CA LEU A 45 -21.03 -12.01 18.85
C LEU A 45 -20.02 -10.89 19.15
N ALA A 46 -19.01 -10.73 18.30
CA ALA A 46 -18.04 -9.64 18.40
C ALA A 46 -18.56 -8.38 17.70
N SER A 47 -18.42 -7.22 18.34
CA SER A 47 -18.68 -5.91 17.75
C SER A 47 -17.57 -4.91 18.11
N ALA A 48 -17.61 -3.70 17.56
CA ALA A 48 -16.67 -2.64 17.92
C ALA A 48 -16.79 -2.24 19.40
N GLU A 49 -18.01 -2.27 19.94
CA GLU A 49 -18.34 -1.94 21.34
C GLU A 49 -18.02 -3.10 22.30
N ALA A 50 -18.01 -4.33 21.80
CA ALA A 50 -17.72 -5.53 22.57
C ALA A 50 -16.71 -6.42 21.84
N PRO A 51 -15.43 -6.00 21.74
CA PRO A 51 -14.41 -6.75 21.02
C PRO A 51 -14.16 -8.11 21.68
N ARG A 52 -13.72 -9.08 20.88
CA ARG A 52 -13.36 -10.43 21.32
C ARG A 52 -11.89 -10.71 21.10
N LEU A 53 -11.31 -11.49 22.01
CA LEU A 53 -9.98 -12.06 21.83
C LEU A 53 -10.06 -13.31 20.95
N GLY A 54 -9.37 -13.26 19.80
CA GLY A 54 -9.31 -14.35 18.85
C GLY A 54 -10.57 -14.51 17.98
N PHE A 55 -10.42 -15.35 16.97
CA PHE A 55 -11.43 -15.66 15.97
C PHE A 55 -11.99 -17.06 16.17
N SER A 56 -13.28 -17.25 15.90
CA SER A 56 -13.84 -18.60 15.75
C SER A 56 -13.21 -19.30 14.55
N GLU A 57 -13.28 -20.63 14.48
CA GLU A 57 -12.76 -21.35 13.32
C GLU A 57 -13.44 -20.92 12.01
N GLU A 58 -14.76 -20.70 12.05
CA GLU A 58 -15.53 -20.19 10.91
C GLU A 58 -15.04 -18.82 10.44
N GLU A 59 -14.76 -17.90 11.36
CA GLU A 59 -14.19 -16.59 11.01
C GLU A 59 -12.78 -16.70 10.44
N GLN A 60 -11.94 -17.60 10.97
CA GLN A 60 -10.59 -17.83 10.44
C GLN A 60 -10.67 -18.33 8.99
N VAL A 61 -11.54 -19.31 8.71
CA VAL A 61 -11.80 -19.83 7.35
C VAL A 61 -12.34 -18.72 6.45
N ALA A 62 -13.32 -17.95 6.92
CA ALA A 62 -13.92 -16.86 6.15
C ALA A 62 -12.90 -15.77 5.79
N ARG A 63 -12.02 -15.38 6.72
CA ARG A 63 -10.98 -14.36 6.49
C ARG A 63 -9.92 -14.84 5.50
N VAL A 64 -9.37 -16.04 5.69
CA VAL A 64 -8.33 -16.58 4.79
C VAL A 64 -8.92 -16.82 3.40
N GLY A 65 -10.05 -17.53 3.33
CA GLY A 65 -10.70 -17.85 2.06
C GLY A 65 -11.25 -16.61 1.35
N GLY A 66 -11.81 -15.65 2.07
CA GLY A 66 -12.32 -14.39 1.53
C GLY A 66 -11.22 -13.55 0.88
N PHE A 67 -10.09 -13.36 1.58
CA PHE A 67 -8.96 -12.60 1.06
C PHE A 67 -8.29 -13.28 -0.14
N LEU A 68 -8.05 -14.60 -0.09
CA LEU A 68 -7.44 -15.32 -1.23
C LEU A 68 -8.31 -15.24 -2.49
N ARG A 69 -9.63 -15.37 -2.33
CA ARG A 69 -10.58 -15.21 -3.44
C ARG A 69 -10.63 -13.77 -3.94
N SER A 70 -10.59 -12.78 -3.05
CA SER A 70 -10.69 -11.37 -3.46
C SER A 70 -9.53 -10.91 -4.33
N ILE A 71 -8.31 -11.40 -4.05
CA ILE A 71 -7.11 -11.06 -4.83
C ILE A 71 -6.86 -12.00 -6.03
N GLY A 72 -7.71 -13.00 -6.23
CA GLY A 72 -7.59 -14.00 -7.29
C GLY A 72 -6.55 -15.11 -7.05
N LEU A 73 -5.94 -15.20 -5.86
CA LEU A 73 -4.99 -16.25 -5.50
C LEU A 73 -5.74 -17.52 -5.03
N THR A 74 -6.37 -18.20 -5.97
CA THR A 74 -7.20 -19.40 -5.69
C THR A 74 -6.58 -20.70 -6.18
N GLN A 75 -5.55 -20.61 -7.00
CA GLN A 75 -4.85 -21.72 -7.65
C GLN A 75 -3.40 -21.33 -7.93
N HIS A 76 -2.58 -22.30 -8.33
CA HIS A 76 -1.16 -22.10 -8.68
C HIS A 76 -0.33 -21.44 -7.55
N PHE A 77 -0.57 -21.87 -6.31
CA PHE A 77 0.20 -21.39 -5.17
C PHE A 77 1.69 -21.71 -5.33
N ALA A 78 2.54 -20.71 -5.08
CA ALA A 78 3.98 -20.89 -4.97
C ALA A 78 4.34 -21.71 -3.71
N PRO A 79 5.52 -22.35 -3.65
CA PRO A 79 6.01 -23.00 -2.44
C PRO A 79 6.12 -22.04 -1.25
N LEU A 80 6.41 -20.77 -1.51
CA LEU A 80 6.47 -19.71 -0.50
C LEU A 80 5.57 -18.55 -0.93
N VAL A 81 4.68 -18.10 -0.04
CA VAL A 81 3.82 -16.93 -0.26
C VAL A 81 4.12 -15.89 0.80
N LEU A 82 4.51 -14.70 0.37
CA LEU A 82 4.76 -13.58 1.27
C LEU A 82 3.52 -12.68 1.35
N ILE A 83 3.09 -12.42 2.58
CA ILE A 83 2.06 -11.42 2.89
C ILE A 83 2.78 -10.25 3.53
N VAL A 84 2.72 -9.09 2.88
CA VAL A 84 3.41 -7.88 3.32
C VAL A 84 2.38 -6.85 3.74
N GLY A 85 2.39 -6.49 5.03
CA GLY A 85 1.79 -5.25 5.50
C GLY A 85 2.80 -4.12 5.35
N HIS A 86 2.34 -2.87 5.39
CA HIS A 86 3.24 -1.73 5.42
C HIS A 86 3.01 -0.89 6.67
N GLY A 87 4.04 -0.14 7.06
CA GLY A 87 4.00 0.87 8.12
C GLY A 87 5.07 1.91 7.87
N SER A 88 5.03 3.03 8.57
CA SER A 88 6.01 4.11 8.42
C SER A 88 6.51 4.58 9.79
N ASP A 89 7.73 4.20 10.12
CA ASP A 89 8.39 4.72 11.32
C ASP A 89 9.20 5.97 11.00
N SER A 90 8.95 7.07 11.70
CA SER A 90 9.85 8.23 11.72
C SER A 90 9.82 8.93 13.07
N ARG A 91 10.92 9.62 13.43
CA ARG A 91 11.05 10.23 14.76
C ARG A 91 10.24 11.50 14.94
N ASN A 92 10.13 12.31 13.89
CA ASN A 92 9.31 13.53 13.89
C ASN A 92 7.98 13.25 13.19
N ASN A 93 7.05 12.59 13.90
CA ASN A 93 5.82 12.09 13.29
C ASN A 93 4.52 12.48 14.02
N PRO A 94 4.16 13.78 14.06
CA PRO A 94 2.84 14.19 14.52
C PRO A 94 1.69 13.73 13.61
N HIS A 95 1.99 13.19 12.42
CA HIS A 95 1.05 12.75 11.39
C HIS A 95 1.17 11.25 11.09
N LEU A 96 1.48 10.43 12.11
CA LEU A 96 1.74 8.99 11.95
C LEU A 96 0.67 8.28 11.11
N ALA A 97 -0.60 8.50 11.45
CA ALA A 97 -1.73 7.88 10.77
C ALA A 97 -1.83 8.21 9.27
N ALA A 98 -1.28 9.34 8.82
CA ALA A 98 -1.30 9.75 7.42
C ALA A 98 -0.17 9.13 6.58
N TYR A 99 0.87 8.59 7.23
CA TYR A 99 1.93 7.83 6.57
C TYR A 99 1.68 6.31 6.60
N ASP A 100 0.95 5.83 7.60
CA ASP A 100 0.58 4.43 7.75
C ASP A 100 -0.52 3.99 6.79
N CYS A 101 -0.97 2.74 6.92
CA CYS A 101 -1.92 2.14 6.00
C CYS A 101 -3.33 2.73 6.16
N GLY A 102 -3.79 3.45 5.13
CA GLY A 102 -5.16 3.97 5.07
C GLY A 102 -6.22 2.87 5.13
N ALA A 103 -5.94 1.69 4.56
CA ALA A 103 -6.82 0.52 4.65
C ALA A 103 -6.83 -0.14 6.04
N CYS A 104 -5.85 0.17 6.89
CA CYS A 104 -5.77 -0.29 8.29
C CYS A 104 -6.09 0.85 9.27
N SER A 105 -6.83 1.87 8.83
CA SER A 105 -7.21 3.04 9.63
C SER A 105 -6.01 3.81 10.20
N GLY A 106 -4.98 4.02 9.37
CA GLY A 106 -3.77 4.74 9.75
C GLY A 106 -2.91 3.98 10.77
N ARG A 107 -2.90 2.64 10.69
CA ARG A 107 -2.06 1.77 11.52
C ARG A 107 -1.14 0.93 10.65
N HIS A 108 -0.11 0.38 11.28
CA HIS A 108 0.79 -0.60 10.71
C HIS A 108 0.02 -1.86 10.26
N GLY A 109 0.31 -2.32 9.04
CA GLY A 109 -0.30 -3.49 8.43
C GLY A 109 0.41 -4.82 8.75
N GLY A 110 1.63 -4.79 9.31
CA GLY A 110 2.40 -5.98 9.65
C GLY A 110 1.67 -6.97 10.55
N PRO A 111 0.98 -6.53 11.62
CA PRO A 111 0.15 -7.42 12.45
C PRO A 111 -0.91 -8.19 11.64
N ASN A 112 -1.56 -7.54 10.67
CA ASN A 112 -2.55 -8.20 9.80
C ASN A 112 -1.88 -9.26 8.91
N ALA A 113 -0.71 -8.94 8.35
CA ALA A 113 0.08 -9.87 7.54
C ALA A 113 0.54 -11.10 8.35
N ARG A 114 1.01 -10.87 9.59
CA ARG A 114 1.39 -11.93 10.53
C ARG A 114 0.23 -12.84 10.88
N VAL A 115 -0.92 -12.25 11.27
CA VAL A 115 -2.15 -13.00 11.58
C VAL A 115 -2.60 -13.83 10.39
N PHE A 116 -2.65 -13.23 9.20
CA PHE A 116 -3.06 -13.94 7.99
C PHE A 116 -2.14 -15.12 7.69
N ALA A 117 -0.83 -14.92 7.69
CA ALA A 117 0.14 -15.98 7.39
C ALA A 117 0.03 -17.13 8.40
N ALA A 118 -0.10 -16.80 9.69
CA ALA A 118 -0.30 -17.80 10.74
C ALA A 118 -1.58 -18.60 10.52
N LEU A 119 -2.72 -17.96 10.21
CA LEU A 119 -4.00 -18.64 9.93
C LEU A 119 -3.93 -19.50 8.66
N ALA A 120 -3.33 -18.99 7.58
CA ALA A 120 -3.21 -19.69 6.31
C ALA A 120 -2.31 -20.94 6.39
N ASN A 121 -1.42 -21.00 7.39
CA ASN A 121 -0.58 -22.17 7.66
C ASN A 121 -1.24 -23.24 8.56
N ARG A 122 -2.42 -22.98 9.15
CA ARG A 122 -3.09 -23.93 10.05
C ARG A 122 -3.71 -25.10 9.29
N PRO A 123 -3.41 -26.37 9.67
CA PRO A 123 -3.98 -27.53 9.00
C PRO A 123 -5.52 -27.59 9.01
N SER A 124 -6.15 -27.25 10.14
CA SER A 124 -7.63 -27.24 10.27
C SER A 124 -8.26 -26.25 9.28
N ILE A 125 -7.73 -25.04 9.19
CA ILE A 125 -8.20 -24.01 8.26
C ILE A 125 -8.02 -24.46 6.81
N ARG A 126 -6.87 -25.04 6.45
CA ARG A 126 -6.65 -25.60 5.10
C ARG A 126 -7.63 -26.70 4.75
N SER A 127 -7.96 -27.59 5.70
CA SER A 127 -8.95 -28.66 5.50
C SER A 127 -10.33 -28.08 5.17
N ARG A 128 -10.80 -27.12 5.97
CA ARG A 128 -12.09 -26.46 5.77
C ARG A 128 -12.14 -25.63 4.49
N LEU A 129 -11.04 -25.00 4.09
CA LEU A 129 -10.95 -24.29 2.81
C LEU A 129 -11.02 -25.26 1.62
N ALA A 130 -10.41 -26.45 1.73
CA ALA A 130 -10.49 -27.47 0.70
C ALA A 130 -11.93 -27.99 0.51
N GLU A 131 -12.71 -28.12 1.58
CA GLU A 131 -14.16 -28.41 1.50
C GLU A 131 -14.94 -27.34 0.72
N GLN A 132 -14.46 -26.09 0.74
CA GLN A 132 -15.01 -24.97 -0.02
C GLN A 132 -14.35 -24.77 -1.40
N GLY A 133 -13.65 -25.79 -1.92
CA GLY A 133 -13.01 -25.77 -3.23
C GLY A 133 -11.74 -24.93 -3.32
N LEU A 134 -11.20 -24.44 -2.20
CA LEU A 134 -9.94 -23.68 -2.18
C LEU A 134 -8.81 -24.55 -1.62
N GLN A 135 -8.06 -25.18 -2.52
CA GLN A 135 -6.96 -26.09 -2.15
C GLN A 135 -5.63 -25.35 -2.05
N ILE A 136 -5.11 -25.21 -0.83
CA ILE A 136 -3.76 -24.73 -0.56
C ILE A 136 -2.83 -25.95 -0.45
N PRO A 137 -1.83 -26.12 -1.34
CA PRO A 137 -0.90 -27.24 -1.29
C PRO A 137 -0.15 -27.33 0.05
N GLN A 138 0.11 -28.55 0.52
CA GLN A 138 0.95 -28.75 1.72
C GLN A 138 2.39 -28.25 1.54
N THR A 139 2.86 -28.18 0.30
CA THR A 139 4.16 -27.60 -0.08
C THR A 139 4.19 -26.08 -0.04
N THR A 140 3.04 -25.41 0.10
CA THR A 140 2.95 -23.95 0.23
C THR A 140 3.06 -23.53 1.69
N TYR A 141 3.94 -22.57 1.97
CA TYR A 141 4.10 -21.94 3.28
C TYR A 141 3.92 -20.42 3.17
N PHE A 142 3.15 -19.84 4.07
CA PHE A 142 2.93 -18.39 4.14
C PHE A 142 3.88 -17.75 5.14
N VAL A 143 4.49 -16.62 4.78
CA VAL A 143 5.30 -15.79 5.68
C VAL A 143 4.68 -14.40 5.78
N GLY A 144 4.56 -13.88 7.00
CA GLY A 144 4.14 -12.50 7.24
C GLY A 144 5.36 -11.59 7.38
N ALA A 145 5.26 -10.38 6.81
CA ALA A 145 6.26 -9.34 7.01
C ALA A 145 5.62 -7.94 7.04
N GLU A 146 6.37 -6.98 7.56
CA GLU A 146 6.08 -5.55 7.45
C GLU A 146 7.18 -4.86 6.66
N HIS A 147 6.81 -4.10 5.63
CA HIS A 147 7.70 -3.17 4.93
C HIS A 147 7.57 -1.78 5.57
N ASN A 148 8.65 -1.31 6.18
CA ASN A 148 8.74 0.07 6.64
C ASN A 148 8.97 0.98 5.42
N THR A 149 7.95 1.72 5.04
CA THR A 149 8.00 2.59 3.87
C THR A 149 8.98 3.74 4.08
N CYS A 150 9.23 4.17 5.32
CA CYS A 150 10.09 5.32 5.57
C CYS A 150 11.56 5.05 5.18
N ASP A 151 12.10 3.88 5.54
CA ASP A 151 13.52 3.52 5.33
C ASP A 151 13.76 2.28 4.44
N GLU A 152 12.68 1.68 3.92
CA GLU A 152 12.67 0.47 3.10
C GLU A 152 13.11 -0.83 3.80
N SER A 153 13.14 -0.85 5.13
CA SER A 153 13.44 -2.06 5.90
C SER A 153 12.25 -3.03 5.94
N TYR A 154 12.54 -4.31 6.20
CA TYR A 154 11.53 -5.34 6.41
C TYR A 154 11.66 -5.92 7.83
N LEU A 155 10.54 -6.00 8.53
CA LEU A 155 10.38 -6.80 9.74
C LEU A 155 9.70 -8.12 9.36
N TRP A 156 10.38 -9.24 9.62
CA TRP A 156 9.90 -10.58 9.29
C TRP A 156 9.35 -11.26 10.55
N TYR A 157 8.20 -11.92 10.45
CA TYR A 157 7.55 -12.52 11.61
C TYR A 157 7.67 -14.05 11.61
N ASP A 158 7.75 -14.61 12.83
CA ASP A 158 7.59 -16.04 13.14
C ASP A 158 8.54 -16.98 12.36
N LEU A 159 9.76 -16.52 12.05
CA LEU A 159 10.75 -17.26 11.26
C LEU A 159 11.23 -18.55 11.92
N GLU A 160 11.09 -18.68 13.24
CA GLU A 160 11.34 -19.91 13.99
C GLU A 160 10.43 -21.06 13.57
N HIS A 161 9.27 -20.77 12.96
CA HIS A 161 8.34 -21.77 12.45
C HIS A 161 8.56 -22.10 10.96
N LEU A 162 9.52 -21.44 10.29
CA LEU A 162 9.82 -21.69 8.88
C LEU A 162 10.40 -23.11 8.69
N PRO A 163 9.76 -23.98 7.88
CA PRO A 163 10.27 -25.32 7.64
C PRO A 163 11.65 -25.30 6.96
N ALA A 164 12.50 -26.26 7.30
CA ALA A 164 13.83 -26.41 6.69
C ALA A 164 13.76 -26.48 5.15
N SER A 165 12.72 -27.11 4.60
CA SER A 165 12.46 -27.22 3.15
C SER A 165 12.26 -25.88 2.44
N HIS A 166 11.94 -24.80 3.17
CA HIS A 166 11.61 -23.50 2.60
C HIS A 166 12.70 -22.45 2.83
N GLN A 167 13.79 -22.80 3.53
CA GLN A 167 14.85 -21.85 3.89
C GLN A 167 15.53 -21.24 2.65
N ASP A 168 15.81 -22.04 1.62
CA ASP A 168 16.45 -21.55 0.38
C ASP A 168 15.53 -20.61 -0.41
N SER A 169 14.24 -20.96 -0.53
CA SER A 169 13.23 -20.10 -1.17
C SER A 169 13.07 -18.78 -0.40
N PHE A 170 13.07 -18.84 0.93
CA PHE A 170 13.02 -17.65 1.77
C PHE A 170 14.26 -16.77 1.63
N ALA A 171 15.46 -17.38 1.56
CA ALA A 171 16.69 -16.66 1.33
C ALA A 171 16.71 -15.97 -0.05
N ALA A 172 16.19 -16.62 -1.10
CA ALA A 172 16.03 -16.01 -2.42
C ALA A 172 15.06 -14.83 -2.37
N MET A 173 13.86 -15.02 -1.85
CA MET A 173 12.85 -13.97 -1.70
C MET A 173 13.38 -12.76 -0.90
N ARG A 174 14.17 -12.98 0.16
CA ARG A 174 14.81 -11.88 0.91
C ARG A 174 15.81 -11.10 0.07
N ARG A 175 16.57 -11.76 -0.80
CA ARG A 175 17.49 -11.07 -1.74
C ARG A 175 16.71 -10.24 -2.74
N ASP A 176 15.61 -10.77 -3.27
CA ASP A 176 14.75 -10.05 -4.21
C ASP A 176 14.11 -8.82 -3.57
N CYS A 177 13.57 -8.96 -2.34
CA CYS A 177 13.06 -7.84 -1.57
C CYS A 177 14.13 -6.79 -1.31
N ALA A 178 15.34 -7.21 -0.92
CA ALA A 178 16.47 -6.29 -0.68
C ALA A 178 16.92 -5.56 -1.96
N GLN A 179 16.86 -6.23 -3.11
CA GLN A 179 17.16 -5.60 -4.40
C GLN A 179 16.06 -4.60 -4.78
N ALA A 180 14.79 -5.00 -4.67
CA ALA A 180 13.64 -4.15 -4.97
C ALA A 180 13.64 -2.87 -4.12
N THR A 181 13.84 -2.99 -2.81
CA THR A 181 13.92 -1.83 -1.89
C THR A 181 15.12 -0.94 -2.16
N SER A 182 16.27 -1.53 -2.48
CA SER A 182 17.49 -0.78 -2.83
C SER A 182 17.29 0.06 -4.10
N LEU A 183 16.55 -0.46 -5.09
CA LEU A 183 16.20 0.27 -6.31
C LEU A 183 15.10 1.31 -6.06
N HIS A 184 14.07 0.95 -5.30
CA HIS A 184 12.97 1.85 -4.91
C HIS A 184 13.47 3.05 -4.09
N ALA A 185 14.48 2.86 -3.24
CA ALA A 185 15.11 3.94 -2.49
C ALA A 185 15.68 5.03 -3.43
N VAL A 186 16.30 4.64 -4.55
CA VAL A 186 16.84 5.59 -5.55
C VAL A 186 15.71 6.37 -6.21
N GLU A 187 14.62 5.69 -6.56
CA GLU A 187 13.43 6.31 -7.15
C GLU A 187 12.79 7.33 -6.19
N ARG A 188 12.62 6.98 -4.91
CA ARG A 188 12.08 7.90 -3.89
C ARG A 188 13.00 9.08 -3.62
N CYS A 189 14.31 8.85 -3.54
CA CYS A 189 15.28 9.92 -3.32
C CYS A 189 15.14 11.06 -4.33
N ARG A 190 14.78 10.78 -5.60
CA ARG A 190 14.62 11.83 -6.61
C ARG A 190 13.57 12.89 -6.22
N ARG A 191 12.57 12.53 -5.41
CA ARG A 191 11.47 13.42 -4.98
C ARG A 191 11.81 14.22 -3.72
N PHE A 192 12.84 13.84 -2.97
CA PHE A 192 13.28 14.62 -1.80
C PHE A 192 14.22 15.74 -2.23
N ALA A 193 13.85 16.98 -1.92
CA ALA A 193 14.65 18.15 -2.27
C ALA A 193 16.10 18.06 -1.74
N SER A 194 16.26 17.52 -0.52
CA SER A 194 17.53 17.35 0.21
C SER A 194 18.32 16.09 -0.16
N ALA A 195 17.81 15.24 -1.06
CA ALA A 195 18.53 14.04 -1.45
C ALA A 195 19.70 14.35 -2.42
N PRO A 196 20.77 13.55 -2.40
CA PRO A 196 21.85 13.67 -3.38
C PRO A 196 21.31 13.58 -4.82
N PRO A 197 21.87 14.35 -5.78
CA PRO A 197 21.52 14.17 -7.18
C PRO A 197 22.02 12.80 -7.66
N ALA A 198 21.12 11.98 -8.21
CA ALA A 198 21.40 10.65 -8.75
C ALA A 198 22.18 9.71 -7.78
N PRO A 199 21.63 9.39 -6.60
CA PRO A 199 22.34 8.59 -5.62
C PRO A 199 22.54 7.15 -6.11
N SER A 200 23.67 6.55 -5.72
CA SER A 200 23.79 5.09 -5.74
C SER A 200 22.77 4.45 -4.80
N PRO A 201 22.40 3.17 -4.99
CA PRO A 201 21.46 2.50 -4.10
C PRO A 201 21.88 2.49 -2.62
N ALA A 202 23.18 2.39 -2.33
CA ALA A 202 23.70 2.48 -0.97
C ALA A 202 23.53 3.89 -0.36
N GLN A 203 23.81 4.94 -1.14
CA GLN A 203 23.61 6.32 -0.70
C GLN A 203 22.13 6.63 -0.51
N ALA A 204 21.26 6.12 -1.38
CA ALA A 204 19.82 6.31 -1.25
C ALA A 204 19.28 5.67 0.03
N ARG A 205 19.62 4.40 0.31
CA ARG A 205 19.22 3.73 1.55
C ARG A 205 19.75 4.44 2.80
N GLN A 206 21.01 4.87 2.79
CA GLN A 206 21.56 5.64 3.91
C GLN A 206 20.83 6.97 4.10
N HIS A 207 20.51 7.68 3.01
CA HIS A 207 19.74 8.93 3.07
C HIS A 207 18.36 8.73 3.70
N LEU A 208 17.63 7.68 3.31
CA LEU A 208 16.32 7.37 3.88
C LEU A 208 16.42 6.97 5.36
N ALA A 209 17.39 6.12 5.72
CA ALA A 209 17.61 5.72 7.10
C ALA A 209 17.95 6.91 8.01
N ASP A 210 18.83 7.82 7.55
CA ASP A 210 19.18 9.02 8.30
C ASP A 210 17.97 9.94 8.47
N ARG A 211 17.20 10.13 7.40
CA ARG A 211 16.00 10.95 7.35
C ARG A 211 14.89 10.44 8.27
N CYS A 212 14.69 9.12 8.33
CA CYS A 212 13.76 8.44 9.23
C CYS A 212 14.07 8.73 10.70
N GLN A 213 15.36 8.76 11.06
CA GLN A 213 15.83 8.90 12.43
C GLN A 213 16.14 10.36 12.84
N ASP A 214 16.04 11.30 11.90
CA ASP A 214 16.27 12.72 12.14
C ASP A 214 15.06 13.39 12.82
N ILE A 215 15.27 13.89 14.03
CA ILE A 215 14.24 14.55 14.85
C ILE A 215 13.81 15.92 14.28
N ALA A 216 14.62 16.55 13.43
CA ALA A 216 14.30 17.82 12.79
C ALA A 216 13.60 17.64 11.44
N GLN A 217 13.42 16.40 10.98
CA GLN A 217 12.94 16.13 9.64
C GLN A 217 11.44 16.40 9.47
N ALA A 218 11.08 17.48 8.77
CA ALA A 218 9.69 17.79 8.47
C ALA A 218 9.08 16.92 7.37
N ARG A 219 9.88 16.30 6.50
CA ARG A 219 9.42 15.55 5.32
C ARG A 219 9.90 14.08 5.37
N PRO A 220 9.71 13.33 6.46
CA PRO A 220 10.39 12.04 6.67
C PRO A 220 10.14 11.03 5.55
N GLU A 221 8.94 11.06 4.99
CA GLU A 221 8.43 10.15 3.96
C GLU A 221 7.58 10.95 2.94
N LEU A 222 7.37 10.37 1.75
CA LEU A 222 6.49 10.88 0.70
C LEU A 222 5.01 10.44 0.82
N GLY A 223 4.70 9.47 1.69
CA GLY A 223 3.35 8.90 1.83
C GLY A 223 2.76 8.47 0.49
N HIS A 224 1.48 8.82 0.28
CA HIS A 224 0.71 8.59 -0.95
C HIS A 224 0.78 9.78 -1.92
N ALA A 225 1.69 10.74 -1.71
CA ALA A 225 1.83 11.86 -2.61
C ALA A 225 2.03 11.36 -4.05
N THR A 226 1.51 12.12 -5.02
CA THR A 226 1.42 11.80 -6.46
C THR A 226 0.42 10.72 -6.90
N VAL A 227 -0.36 10.13 -5.99
CA VAL A 227 -1.41 9.16 -6.39
C VAL A 227 -2.38 9.78 -7.40
N ALA A 228 -2.59 9.09 -8.52
CA ALA A 228 -3.42 9.57 -9.62
C ALA A 228 -4.35 8.50 -10.19
N THR A 229 -4.02 7.21 -10.04
CA THR A 229 -4.77 6.13 -10.68
C THR A 229 -4.83 4.88 -9.80
N ALA A 230 -5.86 4.07 -9.98
CA ALA A 230 -5.97 2.73 -9.45
C ALA A 230 -6.36 1.76 -10.57
N PHE A 231 -5.64 0.65 -10.67
CA PHE A 231 -6.00 -0.46 -11.55
C PHE A 231 -6.60 -1.58 -10.73
N ILE A 232 -7.79 -2.04 -11.12
CA ILE A 232 -8.45 -3.20 -10.55
C ILE A 232 -8.56 -4.25 -11.65
N GLY A 233 -7.70 -5.25 -11.61
CA GLY A 233 -7.68 -6.30 -12.63
C GLY A 233 -6.44 -7.17 -12.59
N ARG A 234 -6.23 -7.95 -13.65
CA ARG A 234 -5.13 -8.92 -13.67
C ARG A 234 -3.79 -8.19 -13.77
N ARG A 235 -2.74 -8.84 -13.27
CA ARG A 235 -1.35 -8.29 -13.35
C ARG A 235 -0.93 -7.92 -14.77
N THR A 236 -1.55 -8.52 -15.79
CA THR A 236 -1.36 -8.21 -17.21
C THR A 236 -1.70 -6.76 -17.58
N MET A 237 -2.57 -6.06 -16.84
CA MET A 237 -2.88 -4.64 -17.06
C MET A 237 -1.69 -3.71 -16.82
N SER A 238 -0.78 -4.09 -15.93
CA SER A 238 0.24 -3.18 -15.37
C SER A 238 1.66 -3.71 -15.45
N ARG A 239 1.85 -4.97 -15.87
CA ARG A 239 3.19 -5.56 -15.95
C ARG A 239 4.01 -4.89 -17.03
N ARG A 240 5.33 -4.78 -16.80
CA ARG A 240 6.29 -4.16 -17.73
C ARG A 240 6.00 -2.69 -18.03
N ALA A 241 5.42 -1.98 -17.07
CA ALA A 241 5.22 -0.54 -17.16
C ALA A 241 5.72 0.14 -15.88
N PHE A 242 6.35 1.29 -16.07
CA PHE A 242 6.71 2.23 -15.05
C PHE A 242 5.60 3.28 -14.94
N PHE A 243 5.10 3.50 -13.73
CA PHE A 243 4.01 4.44 -13.45
C PHE A 243 4.37 5.51 -12.43
N ASP A 244 5.68 5.71 -12.20
CA ASP A 244 6.19 6.81 -11.39
C ASP A 244 5.61 6.92 -9.96
N ARG A 245 5.28 5.77 -9.35
CA ARG A 245 4.62 5.64 -8.03
C ARG A 245 3.24 6.31 -7.93
N ARG A 246 2.53 6.45 -9.06
CA ARG A 246 1.22 7.12 -9.12
C ARG A 246 0.01 6.19 -9.14
N VAL A 247 0.24 4.88 -9.12
CA VAL A 247 -0.79 3.88 -9.42
C VAL A 247 -0.94 2.87 -8.29
N PHE A 248 -2.16 2.76 -7.75
CA PHE A 248 -2.55 1.61 -6.94
C PHE A 248 -2.79 0.39 -7.84
N LEU A 249 -2.31 -0.77 -7.41
CA LEU A 249 -2.49 -2.04 -8.12
C LEU A 249 -3.31 -2.99 -7.24
N ILE A 250 -4.56 -3.20 -7.61
CA ILE A 250 -5.50 -4.10 -6.93
C ILE A 250 -5.71 -5.32 -7.83
N SER A 251 -5.16 -6.46 -7.41
CA SER A 251 -5.31 -7.71 -8.14
C SER A 251 -6.76 -8.18 -8.13
N TYR A 252 -7.29 -8.47 -9.31
CA TYR A 252 -8.63 -9.02 -9.51
C TYR A 252 -8.63 -9.86 -10.79
N ASP A 253 -9.27 -11.03 -10.76
CA ASP A 253 -9.48 -11.85 -11.96
C ASP A 253 -10.97 -11.81 -12.35
N PRO A 254 -11.33 -11.20 -13.50
CA PRO A 254 -12.72 -11.13 -13.94
C PRO A 254 -13.29 -12.46 -14.43
N LEU A 255 -12.45 -13.43 -14.80
CA LEU A 255 -12.91 -14.69 -15.43
C LEU A 255 -13.77 -15.56 -14.50
N PRO A 256 -13.37 -15.84 -13.24
CA PRO A 256 -14.20 -16.60 -12.31
C PRO A 256 -15.37 -15.79 -11.73
N ASP A 257 -15.36 -14.46 -11.82
CA ASP A 257 -16.31 -13.57 -11.16
C ASP A 257 -17.46 -13.12 -12.09
N ARG A 258 -18.18 -14.09 -12.66
CA ARG A 258 -19.24 -13.85 -13.67
C ARG A 258 -20.37 -12.95 -13.19
N GLU A 259 -20.68 -13.00 -11.90
CA GLU A 259 -21.74 -12.18 -11.28
C GLU A 259 -21.21 -10.87 -10.68
N GLY A 260 -19.89 -10.66 -10.69
CA GLY A 260 -19.26 -9.44 -10.16
C GLY A 260 -19.27 -9.34 -8.64
N ARG A 261 -19.47 -10.45 -7.91
CA ARG A 261 -19.54 -10.43 -6.44
C ARG A 261 -18.19 -10.08 -5.82
N ILE A 262 -17.11 -10.60 -6.40
CA ILE A 262 -15.75 -10.30 -5.93
C ILE A 262 -15.42 -8.84 -6.27
N LEU A 263 -15.71 -8.42 -7.50
CA LEU A 263 -15.48 -7.04 -7.92
C LEU A 263 -16.28 -6.03 -7.10
N GLU A 264 -17.54 -6.32 -6.83
CA GLU A 264 -18.41 -5.48 -6.01
C GLU A 264 -17.85 -5.32 -4.60
N ALA A 265 -17.48 -6.43 -3.94
CA ALA A 265 -16.85 -6.38 -2.63
C ALA A 265 -15.53 -5.58 -2.67
N THR A 266 -14.71 -5.76 -3.71
CA THR A 266 -13.47 -5.02 -3.92
C THR A 266 -13.73 -3.53 -4.13
N LEU A 267 -14.72 -3.14 -4.92
CA LEU A 267 -15.09 -1.73 -5.14
C LEU A 267 -15.63 -1.08 -3.87
N LEU A 268 -16.41 -1.81 -3.07
CA LEU A 268 -16.94 -1.31 -1.80
C LEU A 268 -15.87 -1.20 -0.71
N ALA A 269 -14.83 -2.03 -0.75
CA ALA A 269 -13.73 -1.97 0.21
C ALA A 269 -12.62 -0.99 -0.24
N ALA A 270 -12.06 -1.19 -1.43
CA ALA A 270 -10.92 -0.44 -1.93
C ALA A 270 -11.32 0.91 -2.57
N GLY A 271 -12.54 1.03 -3.09
CA GLY A 271 -13.02 2.27 -3.73
C GLY A 271 -13.02 3.46 -2.76
N PRO A 272 -13.75 3.40 -1.63
CA PRO A 272 -13.75 4.47 -0.63
C PRO A 272 -12.36 4.75 -0.04
N VAL A 273 -11.53 3.72 0.19
CA VAL A 273 -10.16 3.90 0.70
C VAL A 273 -9.30 4.66 -0.31
N GLY A 274 -9.27 4.23 -1.57
CA GLY A 274 -8.49 4.89 -2.61
C GLY A 274 -8.98 6.32 -2.89
N ALA A 275 -10.30 6.51 -2.94
CA ALA A 275 -10.91 7.84 -3.09
C ALA A 275 -10.57 8.75 -1.91
N GLY A 276 -10.68 8.26 -0.67
CA GLY A 276 -10.36 9.01 0.53
C GLY A 276 -8.90 9.45 0.56
N ILE A 277 -7.96 8.55 0.26
CA ILE A 277 -6.52 8.88 0.16
C ILE A 277 -6.31 9.95 -0.92
N ASN A 278 -6.86 9.78 -2.13
CA ASN A 278 -6.66 10.75 -3.19
C ASN A 278 -7.27 12.12 -2.87
N LEU A 279 -8.49 12.16 -2.32
CA LEU A 279 -9.19 13.40 -1.98
C LEU A 279 -8.51 14.13 -0.82
N GLU A 280 -7.96 13.42 0.16
CA GLU A 280 -7.19 14.03 1.25
C GLU A 280 -6.02 14.86 0.70
N TYR A 281 -5.26 14.30 -0.26
CA TYR A 281 -4.18 15.02 -0.93
C TYR A 281 -4.72 16.12 -1.85
N TYR A 282 -5.80 15.86 -2.61
CA TYR A 282 -6.42 16.84 -3.49
C TYR A 282 -6.84 18.10 -2.72
N PHE A 283 -7.66 17.95 -1.69
CA PHE A 283 -8.20 19.07 -0.92
C PHE A 283 -7.12 19.82 -0.16
N SER A 284 -6.19 19.09 0.48
CA SER A 284 -5.05 19.71 1.15
C SER A 284 -4.17 20.51 0.20
N THR A 285 -4.11 20.14 -1.09
CA THR A 285 -3.32 20.82 -2.13
C THR A 285 -4.01 22.05 -2.71
N VAL A 286 -5.32 21.98 -2.98
CA VAL A 286 -6.07 23.12 -3.56
C VAL A 286 -6.32 24.24 -2.55
N ASP A 287 -6.53 23.91 -1.28
CA ASP A 287 -6.72 24.86 -0.19
C ASP A 287 -6.18 24.29 1.12
N ASN A 288 -4.89 24.51 1.35
CA ASN A 288 -4.22 24.04 2.56
C ASN A 288 -4.65 24.80 3.82
N GLU A 289 -5.19 26.01 3.69
CA GLU A 289 -5.65 26.76 4.86
C GLU A 289 -6.99 26.20 5.38
N GLY A 290 -7.90 25.83 4.48
CA GLY A 290 -9.21 25.26 4.82
C GLY A 290 -9.20 23.75 5.03
N PHE A 291 -8.56 23.00 4.13
CA PHE A 291 -8.59 21.52 4.11
C PHE A 291 -7.26 20.85 4.43
N GLY A 292 -6.24 21.64 4.76
CA GLY A 292 -4.97 21.16 5.25
C GLY A 292 -4.64 21.72 6.62
N CYS A 293 -3.43 21.44 7.09
CA CYS A 293 -2.98 21.88 8.40
C CYS A 293 -1.81 22.87 8.38
N GLY A 294 -1.52 23.52 7.26
CA GLY A 294 -0.44 24.50 7.16
C GLY A 294 0.95 23.86 7.16
N SER A 295 1.94 24.58 7.69
CA SER A 295 3.32 24.10 7.73
C SER A 295 3.59 23.21 8.95
N LYS A 296 4.07 21.98 8.72
CA LYS A 296 4.49 21.03 9.76
C LYS A 296 5.57 21.60 10.68
N VAL A 297 6.41 22.50 10.16
CA VAL A 297 7.48 23.14 10.93
C VAL A 297 6.94 23.90 12.15
N MET A 298 5.71 24.39 12.07
CA MET A 298 5.07 25.19 13.13
C MET A 298 4.09 24.38 13.97
N HIS A 299 3.99 23.06 13.77
CA HIS A 299 3.00 22.24 14.48
C HIS A 299 3.36 22.02 15.94
N ASN A 300 2.37 22.24 16.80
CA ASN A 300 2.37 21.78 18.18
C ASN A 300 1.31 20.69 18.34
N LEU A 301 1.66 19.59 19.00
CA LEU A 301 0.70 18.53 19.32
C LEU A 301 -0.29 19.02 20.36
N ALA A 302 -1.58 18.88 20.07
CA ALA A 302 -2.68 19.21 20.97
C ALA A 302 -3.46 17.93 21.31
N GLY A 303 -3.47 17.57 22.60
CA GLY A 303 -4.26 16.44 23.12
C GLY A 303 -3.88 15.04 22.61
N LEU A 304 -2.77 14.89 21.87
CA LEU A 304 -2.34 13.65 21.20
C LEU A 304 -3.26 13.15 20.08
N PHE A 305 -4.23 13.96 19.65
CA PHE A 305 -5.15 13.61 18.56
C PHE A 305 -5.21 14.67 17.45
N ALA A 306 -4.59 15.83 17.64
CA ALA A 306 -4.61 16.93 16.67
C ALA A 306 -3.34 17.79 16.73
N VAL A 307 -3.21 18.70 15.78
CA VAL A 307 -2.13 19.70 15.73
C VAL A 307 -2.68 21.12 15.72
N MET A 308 -1.96 22.04 16.33
CA MET A 308 -2.12 23.49 16.17
C MET A 308 -0.95 24.05 15.39
N GLN A 309 -1.19 25.09 14.59
CA GLN A 309 -0.14 25.84 13.90
C GLN A 309 0.30 27.05 14.75
N GLY A 310 1.58 27.11 15.11
CA GLY A 310 2.16 28.17 15.93
C GLY A 310 1.70 28.10 17.39
N ALA A 311 1.83 29.22 18.10
CA ALA A 311 1.48 29.32 19.52
C ALA A 311 -0.03 29.43 19.78
N SER A 312 -0.82 29.82 18.78
CA SER A 312 -2.28 29.97 18.87
C SER A 312 -2.91 29.83 17.48
N SER A 313 -3.81 28.85 17.34
CA SER A 313 -4.66 28.62 16.17
C SER A 313 -5.72 27.58 16.54
N ASP A 314 -6.71 27.39 15.66
CA ASP A 314 -7.65 26.28 15.78
C ASP A 314 -6.95 24.92 15.62
N LEU A 315 -7.61 23.85 16.07
CA LEU A 315 -7.19 22.51 15.72
C LEU A 315 -7.25 22.33 14.21
N ARG A 316 -6.13 21.93 13.63
CA ARG A 316 -5.99 21.76 12.18
C ARG A 316 -6.17 20.29 11.81
N THR A 317 -6.84 20.04 10.69
CA THR A 317 -7.06 18.71 10.11
C THR A 317 -6.44 18.64 8.72
N GLY A 318 -6.41 17.46 8.09
CA GLY A 318 -5.81 17.28 6.76
C GLY A 318 -4.29 17.29 6.77
N LEU A 319 -3.67 17.46 5.58
CA LEU A 319 -2.24 17.26 5.40
C LEU A 319 -1.43 18.56 5.47
N PRO A 320 -0.19 18.53 6.01
CA PRO A 320 0.70 19.69 5.99
C PRO A 320 1.28 19.92 4.59
N LEU A 321 1.69 21.16 4.31
CA LEU A 321 2.39 21.55 3.07
C LEU A 321 3.49 20.54 2.68
N GLN A 322 4.26 20.07 3.65
CA GLN A 322 5.37 19.13 3.45
C GLN A 322 4.98 17.76 2.88
N MET A 323 3.71 17.36 3.00
CA MET A 323 3.21 16.10 2.44
C MET A 323 2.63 16.28 1.03
N ILE A 324 2.32 17.51 0.62
CA ILE A 324 1.60 17.82 -0.62
C ILE A 324 2.42 18.64 -1.63
N GLU A 325 3.60 19.16 -1.23
CA GLU A 325 4.51 19.97 -2.08
C GLU A 325 4.82 19.35 -3.45
N ILE A 326 4.72 18.01 -3.57
CA ILE A 326 5.02 17.28 -4.79
C ILE A 326 3.78 16.66 -5.45
N HIS A 327 2.58 16.90 -4.92
CA HIS A 327 1.33 16.32 -5.41
C HIS A 327 0.67 17.27 -6.43
N GLU A 328 0.18 16.70 -7.52
CA GLU A 328 -0.69 17.40 -8.45
C GLU A 328 -2.13 17.10 -8.01
N PRO A 329 -2.99 18.12 -7.79
CA PRO A 329 -4.36 17.90 -7.33
C PRO A 329 -5.19 17.27 -8.45
N MET A 330 -5.19 15.95 -8.49
CA MET A 330 -5.92 15.14 -9.46
C MET A 330 -7.00 14.33 -8.76
N ARG A 331 -8.13 14.13 -9.43
CA ARG A 331 -9.12 13.12 -9.03
C ARG A 331 -8.64 11.73 -9.45
N LEU A 332 -8.90 10.73 -8.62
CA LEU A 332 -8.47 9.36 -8.87
C LEU A 332 -9.15 8.79 -10.12
N LEU A 333 -8.35 8.34 -11.08
CA LEU A 333 -8.81 7.50 -12.18
C LEU A 333 -8.82 6.03 -11.74
N VAL A 334 -9.98 5.39 -11.74
CA VAL A 334 -10.13 3.96 -11.44
C VAL A 334 -10.39 3.23 -12.76
N VAL A 335 -9.43 2.43 -13.22
CA VAL A 335 -9.59 1.57 -14.40
C VAL A 335 -9.83 0.15 -13.94
N VAL A 336 -11.00 -0.38 -14.27
CA VAL A 336 -11.44 -1.72 -13.87
C VAL A 336 -11.46 -2.65 -15.08
N GLU A 337 -10.79 -3.79 -14.98
CA GLU A 337 -10.86 -4.85 -15.99
C GLU A 337 -12.17 -5.63 -15.89
N GLN A 338 -13.24 -5.10 -16.49
CA GLN A 338 -14.56 -5.71 -16.51
C GLN A 338 -15.42 -5.09 -17.63
N THR A 339 -16.49 -5.78 -18.00
CA THR A 339 -17.51 -5.27 -18.94
C THR A 339 -18.25 -4.07 -18.37
N THR A 340 -18.65 -3.16 -19.25
CA THR A 340 -19.50 -2.00 -18.89
C THR A 340 -20.84 -2.45 -18.30
N ALA A 341 -21.43 -3.54 -18.80
CA ALA A 341 -22.69 -4.09 -18.31
C ALA A 341 -22.61 -4.48 -16.83
N LEU A 342 -21.58 -5.23 -16.43
CA LEU A 342 -21.43 -5.66 -15.04
C LEU A 342 -21.12 -4.48 -14.11
N LEU A 343 -20.25 -3.56 -14.54
CA LEU A 343 -19.95 -2.34 -13.78
C LEU A 343 -21.18 -1.44 -13.60
N THR A 344 -22.01 -1.31 -14.63
CA THR A 344 -23.29 -0.57 -14.57
C THR A 344 -24.23 -1.21 -13.55
N ALA A 345 -24.34 -2.54 -13.56
CA ALA A 345 -25.17 -3.26 -12.61
C ALA A 345 -24.67 -3.10 -11.16
N ILE A 346 -23.35 -3.07 -10.94
CA ILE A 346 -22.76 -2.80 -9.61
C ILE A 346 -23.04 -1.36 -9.19
N TYR A 347 -22.77 -0.40 -10.08
CA TYR A 347 -23.01 1.02 -9.83
C TYR A 347 -24.46 1.28 -9.40
N HIS A 348 -25.46 0.77 -10.12
CA HIS A 348 -26.87 1.02 -9.80
C HIS A 348 -27.35 0.42 -8.48
N ARG A 349 -26.73 -0.64 -7.98
CA ARG A 349 -27.13 -1.27 -6.71
C ARG A 349 -26.32 -0.80 -5.50
N GLN A 350 -25.28 0.01 -5.71
CA GLN A 350 -24.36 0.44 -4.65
C GLN A 350 -24.37 1.97 -4.48
N PRO A 351 -25.17 2.51 -3.53
CA PRO A 351 -25.22 3.95 -3.25
C PRO A 351 -23.86 4.61 -2.96
N PRO A 352 -22.92 3.99 -2.21
CA PRO A 352 -21.61 4.60 -1.99
C PRO A 352 -20.81 4.83 -3.27
N LEU A 353 -20.96 3.93 -4.27
CA LEU A 353 -20.31 4.08 -5.56
C LEU A 353 -20.99 5.15 -6.41
N GLN A 354 -22.32 5.28 -6.31
CA GLN A 354 -23.08 6.37 -6.95
C GLN A 354 -22.63 7.73 -6.45
N GLU A 355 -22.41 7.87 -5.15
CA GLU A 355 -21.95 9.12 -4.56
C GLU A 355 -20.54 9.48 -5.04
N LEU A 356 -19.60 8.53 -5.02
CA LEU A 356 -18.21 8.79 -5.43
C LEU A 356 -18.09 9.06 -6.93
N ILE A 357 -18.72 8.24 -7.77
CA ILE A 357 -18.57 8.33 -9.23
C ILE A 357 -19.55 9.36 -9.81
N GLY A 358 -20.81 9.34 -9.36
CA GLY A 358 -21.88 10.19 -9.89
C GLY A 358 -21.67 11.68 -9.61
N ASN A 359 -21.08 12.02 -8.46
CA ASN A 359 -20.67 13.41 -8.17
C ASN A 359 -19.30 13.76 -8.75
N GLY A 360 -18.66 12.83 -9.47
CA GLY A 360 -17.36 13.03 -10.08
C GLY A 360 -16.23 13.19 -9.07
N TRP A 361 -16.29 12.59 -7.89
CA TRP A 361 -15.12 12.53 -6.99
C TRP A 361 -14.07 11.54 -7.49
N VAL A 362 -14.52 10.50 -8.19
CA VAL A 362 -13.70 9.49 -8.86
C VAL A 362 -14.07 9.43 -10.34
N VAL A 363 -13.05 9.26 -11.19
CA VAL A 363 -13.24 9.01 -12.62
C VAL A 363 -13.19 7.49 -12.84
N LEU A 364 -14.24 6.90 -13.41
CA LEU A 364 -14.32 5.45 -13.65
C LEU A 364 -14.09 5.13 -15.14
N ALA A 365 -13.24 4.14 -15.41
CA ALA A 365 -13.07 3.55 -16.72
C ALA A 365 -13.21 2.02 -16.66
N ALA A 366 -13.84 1.44 -17.67
CA ALA A 366 -13.96 0.00 -17.88
C ALA A 366 -12.98 -0.42 -18.97
N LYS A 367 -12.09 -1.37 -18.68
CA LYS A 367 -11.28 -2.07 -19.67
C LYS A 367 -11.90 -3.44 -19.90
N HIS A 368 -12.40 -3.69 -21.10
CA HIS A 368 -13.03 -4.98 -21.42
C HIS A 368 -12.00 -6.14 -21.30
N PRO A 369 -12.36 -7.26 -20.64
CA PRO A 369 -11.41 -8.31 -20.28
C PRO A 369 -10.89 -9.14 -21.47
N GLU A 370 -11.62 -9.16 -22.60
CA GLU A 370 -11.27 -9.95 -23.78
C GLU A 370 -10.57 -9.14 -24.88
N ASN A 371 -11.22 -8.11 -25.43
CA ASN A 371 -10.69 -7.29 -26.52
C ASN A 371 -9.82 -6.10 -26.06
N GLY A 372 -9.88 -5.71 -24.78
CA GLY A 372 -9.09 -4.60 -24.24
C GLY A 372 -9.68 -3.20 -24.46
N ASP A 373 -10.86 -3.07 -25.06
CA ASP A 373 -11.52 -1.78 -25.29
C ASP A 373 -11.72 -1.03 -23.98
N ILE A 374 -11.47 0.28 -24.00
CA ILE A 374 -11.63 1.14 -22.83
C ILE A 374 -12.86 2.03 -23.03
N HIS A 375 -13.70 2.11 -22.00
CA HIS A 375 -14.82 3.04 -21.94
C HIS A 375 -14.70 3.91 -20.68
N LEU A 376 -14.89 5.21 -20.82
CA LEU A 376 -14.97 6.16 -19.71
C LEU A 376 -16.43 6.33 -19.29
N PHE A 377 -16.70 6.34 -17.99
CA PHE A 377 -18.03 6.61 -17.46
C PHE A 377 -18.19 8.11 -17.18
N ASP A 378 -19.14 8.73 -17.85
CA ASP A 378 -19.59 10.08 -17.56
C ASP A 378 -20.96 10.03 -16.85
N PRO A 379 -21.13 10.65 -15.67
CA PRO A 379 -22.38 10.59 -14.93
C PRO A 379 -23.61 11.14 -15.68
N ALA A 380 -23.43 12.04 -16.65
CA ALA A 380 -24.52 12.66 -17.39
C ALA A 380 -24.91 11.87 -18.65
N THR A 381 -23.94 11.23 -19.30
CA THR A 381 -24.10 10.63 -20.63
C THR A 381 -23.82 9.12 -20.67
N GLY A 382 -23.33 8.54 -19.58
CA GLY A 382 -23.03 7.12 -19.46
C GLY A 382 -21.66 6.74 -20.02
N TRP A 383 -21.55 5.50 -20.53
CA TRP A 383 -20.29 4.99 -21.07
C TRP A 383 -19.96 5.60 -22.44
N GLN A 384 -18.77 6.18 -22.55
CA GLN A 384 -18.20 6.70 -23.79
C GLN A 384 -16.97 5.88 -24.15
N ALA A 385 -16.86 5.43 -25.40
CA ALA A 385 -15.65 4.76 -25.87
C ALA A 385 -14.45 5.71 -25.74
N TRP A 386 -13.39 5.27 -25.08
CA TRP A 386 -12.16 6.05 -25.01
C TRP A 386 -11.49 6.01 -26.38
N GLN A 387 -11.26 7.18 -26.93
CA GLN A 387 -10.49 7.39 -28.16
C GLN A 387 -9.31 8.27 -27.79
N ALA A 388 -8.13 7.97 -28.34
CA ALA A 388 -7.03 8.91 -28.28
C ALA A 388 -7.46 10.20 -28.98
N ASP A 389 -7.08 11.36 -28.43
CA ASP A 389 -7.28 12.62 -29.14
C ASP A 389 -6.52 12.53 -30.48
N PRO A 390 -7.09 12.94 -31.63
CA PRO A 390 -6.34 13.05 -32.87
C PRO A 390 -5.08 13.93 -32.74
N ALA A 391 -5.07 14.89 -31.81
CA ALA A 391 -3.87 15.64 -31.44
C ALA A 391 -2.85 14.78 -30.66
N ASP A 392 -3.32 13.76 -29.94
CA ASP A 392 -2.49 12.74 -29.26
C ASP A 392 -1.98 11.64 -30.20
N GLU A 393 -2.48 11.50 -31.44
CA GLU A 393 -1.85 10.63 -32.43
C GLU A 393 -0.45 11.13 -32.85
N ALA A 394 -0.17 12.43 -32.61
CA ALA A 394 1.17 13.01 -32.73
C ALA A 394 2.02 12.81 -31.47
N THR A 395 1.44 12.31 -30.37
CA THR A 395 2.16 12.00 -29.12
C THR A 395 3.07 10.81 -29.38
N PRO A 396 4.37 10.88 -29.00
CA PRO A 396 5.28 9.78 -29.23
C PRO A 396 4.74 8.51 -28.59
N ARG A 397 4.86 7.38 -29.30
CA ARG A 397 4.63 6.04 -28.75
C ARG A 397 5.16 5.98 -27.32
N ILE A 398 4.37 5.42 -26.40
CA ILE A 398 4.74 5.26 -24.98
C ILE A 398 6.21 4.85 -24.92
N ALA A 399 7.03 5.64 -24.22
CA ALA A 399 8.48 5.47 -24.25
C ALA A 399 8.84 4.05 -23.78
N GLU A 400 9.69 3.35 -24.54
CA GLU A 400 10.24 2.07 -24.15
C GLU A 400 11.65 2.24 -23.60
N VAL A 401 11.89 1.79 -22.37
CA VAL A 401 13.18 1.86 -21.70
C VAL A 401 13.61 0.48 -21.20
N GLU A 402 14.90 0.27 -20.96
CA GLU A 402 15.38 -1.01 -20.43
C GLU A 402 14.97 -1.20 -18.97
N ARG A 403 15.10 -0.16 -18.15
CA ARG A 403 14.82 -0.17 -16.71
C ARG A 403 14.09 1.10 -16.27
N SER A 404 13.37 1.04 -15.15
CA SER A 404 12.67 2.20 -14.58
C SER A 404 13.60 3.40 -14.34
N ARG A 405 14.84 3.15 -13.91
CA ARG A 405 15.85 4.20 -13.69
C ARG A 405 16.14 5.02 -14.94
N ASP A 406 16.08 4.43 -16.13
CA ASP A 406 16.34 5.14 -17.39
C ASP A 406 15.23 6.14 -17.71
N CYS A 407 14.04 5.97 -17.12
CA CYS A 407 12.95 6.93 -17.19
C CYS A 407 13.19 8.12 -16.25
N PHE A 408 13.49 7.84 -14.97
CA PHE A 408 13.44 8.86 -13.91
C PHE A 408 14.78 9.48 -13.50
N ALA A 409 15.92 8.93 -13.93
CA ALA A 409 17.23 9.44 -13.51
C ALA A 409 17.41 10.92 -13.85
N GLY A 410 17.82 11.72 -12.86
CA GLY A 410 18.01 13.16 -13.01
C GLY A 410 16.73 14.00 -13.05
N ARG A 411 15.55 13.37 -13.01
CA ARG A 411 14.24 14.04 -13.07
C ARG A 411 13.54 14.03 -11.72
N ARG A 412 12.88 15.14 -11.37
CA ARG A 412 12.20 15.32 -10.08
C ARG A 412 10.68 15.45 -10.23
N GLU A 413 10.25 15.98 -11.37
CA GLU A 413 8.87 16.13 -11.80
C GLU A 413 8.14 14.79 -11.94
N ALA A 414 6.82 14.88 -12.05
CA ALA A 414 5.98 13.75 -12.44
C ALA A 414 6.31 13.32 -13.87
N LEU A 415 6.42 12.01 -14.10
CA LEU A 415 6.78 11.46 -15.39
C LEU A 415 5.61 10.70 -16.01
N PRO A 416 5.44 10.77 -17.34
CA PRO A 416 4.48 9.93 -18.02
C PRO A 416 4.85 8.44 -17.88
N PRO A 417 3.89 7.52 -18.04
CA PRO A 417 4.18 6.10 -18.04
C PRO A 417 5.19 5.71 -19.12
N ALA A 418 5.98 4.67 -18.85
CA ALA A 418 6.93 4.10 -19.80
C ALA A 418 6.86 2.56 -19.79
N LEU A 419 7.08 1.93 -20.94
CA LEU A 419 7.17 0.48 -21.07
C LEU A 419 8.60 0.00 -20.76
N LEU A 420 8.71 -1.16 -20.12
CA LEU A 420 9.98 -1.78 -19.72
C LEU A 420 10.28 -2.97 -20.65
N ARG A 421 11.43 -2.92 -21.32
CA ARG A 421 11.86 -3.96 -22.28
C ARG A 421 12.29 -5.25 -21.60
N GLN A 422 13.01 -5.18 -20.49
CA GLN A 422 13.46 -6.38 -19.80
C GLN A 422 12.27 -7.16 -19.20
N PRO A 423 12.26 -8.50 -19.28
CA PRO A 423 11.38 -9.30 -18.44
C PRO A 423 11.64 -8.94 -16.97
N LEU A 424 10.59 -8.96 -16.13
CA LEU A 424 10.82 -9.31 -14.74
C LEU A 424 11.31 -10.75 -14.80
N GLU A 425 12.62 -10.97 -14.87
CA GLU A 425 13.19 -12.30 -14.71
C GLU A 425 12.76 -12.79 -13.33
N ALA A 426 11.86 -13.78 -13.31
CA ALA A 426 11.66 -14.59 -12.13
C ALA A 426 12.94 -15.44 -12.01
N ALA A 427 13.79 -15.07 -11.06
CA ALA A 427 14.90 -15.92 -10.63
C ALA A 427 14.37 -17.15 -9.88
#